data_AF-A0A396HM06-F1
#
_entry.id   AF-A0A396HM06-F1
#
_cell.length_a   1.000
_cell.length_b   1.000
_cell.length_c   1.000
_cell.angle_alpha   90.00
_cell.angle_beta   90.00
_cell.angle_gamma   90.00
#
_symmetry.space_group_name_H-M   'P 1'
#
loop_
_entity.id
_entity.type
_entity.pdbx_description
1 polymer ?
#
loop_
_entity_poly.entity_id
_entity_poly.type
_entity_poly.pdbx_seq_one_letter_code
_entity_poly.pdbx_strand_id
1 'polypeptide(L)'
;MVQVQAKTTRPKNIVVGTVFTHHQKCVIVDAQAAGNNRRVATFIGGLDLCDGYYDTPEHRLFRDVDTVFAGDFHNPTFPVSCLPNWTY
;
A
#
# COMPACT_ATOMS: atom_id res chain seq x y z
N MET A 1 14.22 -10.12 3.45
CA MET A 1 14.43 -10.46 2.02
C MET A 1 14.80 -11.94 1.94
N VAL A 2 13.86 -12.80 1.58
CA VAL A 2 14.12 -14.21 1.21
C VAL A 2 13.46 -14.40 -0.15
N GLN A 3 14.25 -14.65 -1.19
CA GLN A 3 13.71 -15.08 -2.47
C GLN A 3 13.45 -16.59 -2.40
N VAL A 4 12.18 -16.98 -2.42
CA VAL A 4 11.81 -18.37 -2.69
C VAL A 4 11.83 -18.54 -4.21
N GLN A 5 12.70 -19.39 -4.73
CA GLN A 5 12.67 -19.76 -6.14
C GLN A 5 11.64 -20.89 -6.34
N ALA A 6 10.62 -20.64 -7.17
CA ALA A 6 9.72 -21.69 -7.61
C ALA A 6 10.38 -22.49 -8.75
N LYS A 7 10.62 -23.78 -8.54
CA LYS A 7 11.11 -24.70 -9.58
C LYS A 7 9.93 -25.53 -10.09
N THR A 8 9.56 -25.39 -11.36
CA THR A 8 8.47 -26.19 -11.97
C THR A 8 8.89 -26.73 -13.33
N THR A 9 8.72 -28.04 -13.52
CA THR A 9 9.22 -28.81 -14.67
C THR A 9 8.12 -29.02 -15.73
N ARG A 10 7.78 -28.02 -16.58
CA ARG A 10 7.02 -28.16 -17.86
C ARG A 10 7.21 -26.90 -18.75
N PRO A 11 7.31 -27.00 -20.10
CA PRO A 11 7.42 -25.82 -20.95
C PRO A 11 6.03 -25.20 -21.19
N LYS A 12 5.68 -24.20 -20.37
CA LYS A 12 4.61 -23.23 -20.58
C LYS A 12 5.20 -21.88 -20.17
N ASN A 13 4.92 -20.81 -20.93
CA ASN A 13 5.38 -19.42 -20.76
C ASN A 13 6.02 -19.17 -19.40
N ILE A 14 7.35 -19.08 -19.39
CA ILE A 14 8.12 -18.91 -18.17
C ILE A 14 7.86 -17.50 -17.65
N VAL A 15 7.15 -17.38 -16.54
CA VAL A 15 7.11 -16.12 -15.77
C VAL A 15 8.50 -15.95 -15.16
N VAL A 16 9.35 -15.16 -15.82
CA VAL A 16 10.67 -14.80 -15.31
C VAL A 16 10.50 -13.57 -14.42
N GLY A 17 10.30 -13.77 -13.11
CA GLY A 17 10.15 -12.68 -12.15
C GLY A 17 10.09 -13.14 -10.70
N THR A 18 10.31 -12.22 -9.76
CA THR A 18 10.14 -12.48 -8.32
C THR A 18 8.65 -12.50 -7.97
N VAL A 19 8.12 -13.70 -7.68
CA VAL A 19 6.71 -13.91 -7.29
C VAL A 19 6.46 -13.86 -5.78
N PHE A 20 7.50 -13.59 -4.99
CA PHE A 20 7.42 -13.45 -3.53
C PHE A 20 7.80 -12.05 -3.11
N THR A 21 7.08 -11.51 -2.13
CA THR A 21 7.29 -10.15 -1.62
C THR A 21 7.54 -10.16 -0.12
N HIS A 22 8.20 -9.12 0.38
CA HIS A 22 8.24 -8.84 1.81
C HIS A 22 6.99 -8.04 2.17
N HIS A 23 5.93 -8.72 2.59
CA HIS A 23 4.62 -8.10 2.79
C HIS A 23 4.40 -7.52 4.21
N GLN A 24 5.44 -7.44 5.02
CA GLN A 24 5.36 -6.84 6.35
C GLN A 24 5.33 -5.31 6.23
N LYS A 25 4.30 -4.68 6.79
CA LYS A 25 4.24 -3.22 6.97
C LYS A 25 4.38 -2.90 8.45
N CYS A 26 5.38 -2.07 8.79
CA CYS A 26 5.57 -1.61 10.16
C CYS A 26 6.18 -0.21 10.20
N VAL A 27 5.85 0.55 11.25
CA VAL A 27 6.42 1.85 11.56
C VAL A 27 6.95 1.79 12.99
N ILE A 28 8.24 2.06 13.17
CA ILE A 28 8.91 2.07 14.48
C ILE A 28 9.38 3.49 14.73
N VAL A 29 8.97 4.07 15.85
CA VAL A 29 9.30 5.45 16.21
C VAL A 29 9.79 5.55 17.64
N ASP A 30 10.67 6.51 17.87
CA ASP A 30 11.04 6.97 19.21
C ASP A 30 9.95 7.93 19.72
N ALA A 31 9.28 7.55 20.81
CA ALA A 31 8.13 8.25 21.35
C ALA A 31 8.37 8.70 22.78
N GLN A 32 7.66 9.76 23.18
CA GLN A 32 7.73 10.27 24.55
C GLN A 32 7.18 9.24 25.55
N ALA A 33 7.91 9.04 26.65
CA ALA A 33 7.47 8.28 27.82
C ALA A 33 7.27 9.22 29.02
N ALA A 34 6.99 8.68 30.21
CA ALA A 34 6.83 9.50 31.41
C ALA A 34 8.13 10.26 31.77
N GLY A 35 8.00 11.53 32.17
CA GLY A 35 9.15 12.38 32.51
C GLY A 35 10.02 12.72 31.30
N ASN A 36 11.35 12.66 31.47
CA ASN A 36 12.32 12.90 30.39
C ASN A 36 12.79 11.61 29.69
N ASN A 37 11.99 10.54 29.79
CA ASN A 37 12.32 9.24 29.19
C ASN A 37 11.73 9.11 27.78
N ARG A 38 12.32 8.20 27.00
CA ARG A 38 11.85 7.81 25.66
C ARG A 38 11.45 6.34 25.65
N ARG A 39 10.54 5.96 24.75
CA ARG A 39 10.11 4.58 24.52
C ARG A 39 10.03 4.30 23.03
N VAL A 40 10.24 3.05 22.64
CA VAL A 40 9.97 2.60 21.27
C VAL A 40 8.48 2.32 21.13
N ALA A 41 7.83 2.97 20.17
CA ALA A 41 6.46 2.67 19.78
C ALA A 41 6.45 2.08 18.38
N THR A 42 5.67 1.01 18.20
CA THR A 42 5.61 0.27 16.93
C THR A 42 4.19 0.08 16.48
N PHE A 43 3.94 0.35 15.20
CA PHE A 43 2.70 0.05 14.49
C PHE A 43 2.95 -1.08 13.51
N ILE A 44 2.12 -2.12 13.54
CA ILE A 44 2.19 -3.28 12.63
C ILE A 44 0.78 -3.55 12.13
N GLY A 45 0.61 -3.79 10.83
CA GLY A 45 -0.72 -4.03 10.26
C GLY A 45 -0.71 -4.27 8.75
N GLY A 46 -1.89 -4.12 8.14
CA GLY A 46 -2.09 -4.31 6.69
C GLY A 46 -2.03 -3.03 5.85
N LEU A 47 -1.99 -1.86 6.48
CA LEU A 47 -1.92 -0.56 5.79
C LEU A 47 -0.47 -0.26 5.40
N ASP A 48 -0.26 0.00 4.11
CA ASP A 48 1.02 0.52 3.60
C ASP A 48 1.01 2.05 3.62
N LEU A 49 2.19 2.68 3.71
CA LEU A 49 2.32 4.13 3.58
C LEU A 49 2.53 4.48 2.10
N CYS A 50 1.49 4.22 1.30
CA CYS A 50 1.45 4.44 -0.14
C CYS A 50 0.14 5.12 -0.56
N ASP A 51 0.07 5.56 -1.81
CA ASP A 51 -1.12 6.13 -2.42
C ASP A 51 -2.32 5.16 -2.37
N GLY A 52 -3.52 5.71 -2.21
CA GLY A 52 -4.78 4.97 -2.23
C GLY A 52 -5.15 4.21 -0.97
N TYR A 53 -4.32 4.27 0.08
CA TYR A 53 -4.56 3.57 1.35
C TYR A 53 -5.29 4.42 2.40
N TYR A 54 -5.39 5.74 2.19
CA TYR A 54 -6.17 6.60 3.06
C TYR A 54 -7.66 6.45 2.76
N ASP A 55 -8.46 6.13 3.78
CA ASP A 55 -9.92 6.08 3.68
C ASP A 55 -10.56 6.32 5.06
N THR A 56 -11.88 6.53 5.06
CA THR A 56 -12.72 6.63 6.27
C THR A 56 -13.75 5.50 6.27
N PRO A 57 -14.38 5.17 7.43
CA PRO A 57 -15.35 4.07 7.49
C PRO A 57 -16.54 4.20 6.54
N GLU A 58 -16.80 5.40 6.01
CA GLU A 58 -17.86 5.67 5.03
C GLU A 58 -17.53 5.15 3.62
N HIS A 59 -16.27 4.83 3.30
CA HIS A 59 -15.82 4.29 2.02
C HIS A 59 -16.43 5.03 0.81
N ARG A 60 -16.19 6.34 0.75
CA ARG A 60 -16.84 7.26 -0.19
C ARG A 60 -16.33 7.02 -1.61
N LEU A 61 -17.23 6.64 -2.53
CA LEU A 61 -16.86 6.39 -3.93
C LEU A 61 -16.64 7.67 -4.76
N PHE A 62 -17.51 8.67 -4.60
CA PHE A 62 -17.49 9.88 -5.45
C PHE A 62 -17.69 11.18 -4.67
N ARG A 63 -17.89 11.10 -3.35
CA ARG A 63 -18.08 12.27 -2.49
C ARG A 63 -16.72 12.80 -2.05
N ASP A 64 -16.56 14.11 -2.08
CA ASP A 64 -15.38 14.83 -1.54
C ASP A 64 -14.04 14.41 -2.19
N VAL A 65 -14.07 13.95 -3.45
CA VAL A 65 -12.89 13.50 -4.20
C VAL A 65 -11.85 14.62 -4.36
N ASP A 66 -12.30 15.87 -4.38
CA ASP A 66 -11.49 17.08 -4.45
C ASP A 66 -10.96 17.57 -3.09
N THR A 67 -11.15 16.79 -2.01
CA THR A 67 -10.71 17.15 -0.65
C THR A 67 -9.45 16.39 -0.21
N VAL A 68 -9.52 15.61 0.86
CA VAL A 68 -8.45 14.76 1.39
C VAL A 68 -8.01 13.66 0.43
N PHE A 69 -8.83 13.36 -0.58
CA PHE A 69 -8.53 12.39 -1.64
C PHE A 69 -7.94 13.04 -2.90
N ALA A 70 -7.78 14.36 -2.93
CA ALA A 70 -7.23 15.06 -4.09
C ALA A 70 -5.77 14.62 -4.33
N GLY A 71 -5.50 14.11 -5.52
CA GLY A 71 -4.18 13.54 -5.86
C GLY A 71 -3.91 12.15 -5.28
N ASP A 72 -4.89 11.54 -4.61
CA ASP A 72 -4.81 10.20 -3.99
C ASP A 72 -5.95 9.27 -4.46
N PHE A 73 -6.52 9.54 -5.65
CA PHE A 73 -7.56 8.69 -6.24
C PHE A 73 -6.94 7.38 -6.75
N HIS A 74 -7.36 6.25 -6.19
CA HIS A 74 -6.79 4.94 -6.50
C HIS A 74 -7.86 3.94 -6.96
N ASN A 75 -7.84 3.59 -8.25
CA ASN A 75 -8.69 2.54 -8.80
C ASN A 75 -7.94 1.68 -9.83
N PRO A 76 -7.29 0.60 -9.39
CA PRO A 76 -6.53 -0.28 -10.28
C PRO A 76 -7.43 -1.24 -11.08
N THR A 77 -8.76 -1.21 -10.86
CA THR A 77 -9.70 -2.10 -11.55
C THR A 77 -9.91 -1.68 -13.00
N PHE A 78 -9.93 -0.37 -13.27
CA PHE A 78 -10.04 0.17 -14.62
C PHE A 78 -8.69 0.66 -15.10
N PRO A 79 -8.31 0.42 -16.36
CA PRO A 79 -7.10 0.99 -16.90
C PRO A 79 -7.24 2.52 -16.92
N VAL A 80 -6.13 3.22 -16.68
CA VAL A 80 -6.11 4.68 -16.63
C VAL A 80 -6.65 5.34 -17.92
N SER A 81 -6.54 4.66 -19.06
CA SER A 81 -7.12 5.07 -20.33
C SER A 81 -8.65 5.11 -20.36
N CYS A 82 -9.31 4.53 -19.35
CA CYS A 82 -10.76 4.56 -19.18
C CYS A 82 -11.22 5.64 -18.20
N LEU A 83 -10.31 6.38 -17.56
CA LEU A 83 -10.65 7.50 -16.69
C LEU A 83 -10.66 8.82 -17.49
N PRO A 84 -11.61 9.74 -17.20
CA PRO A 84 -11.62 11.05 -17.84
C PRO A 84 -10.35 11.85 -17.47
N ASN A 85 -9.87 12.70 -18.38
CA ASN A 85 -8.61 13.46 -18.29
C ASN A 85 -8.45 14.38 -17.05
N TRP A 86 -9.42 14.41 -16.14
CA TRP A 86 -9.42 15.22 -14.91
C TRP A 86 -8.84 14.50 -13.69
N THR A 87 -8.36 13.26 -13.82
CA THR A 87 -7.80 12.46 -12.71
C THR A 87 -6.26 12.49 -12.64
N TYR A 88 -5.60 13.44 -13.30
CA TYR A 88 -4.14 13.66 -13.27
C TYR A 88 -3.78 15.10 -12.93
#